data_AF-A0A8J7MJJ4-F1
#
_entry.id   AF-A0A8J7MJJ4-F1
#
_cell.length_a   1.000
_cell.length_b   1.000
_cell.length_c   1.000
_cell.angle_alpha   90.00
_cell.angle_beta   90.00
_cell.angle_gamma   90.00
#
_symmetry.space_group_name_H-M   'P 1'
#
loop_
_entity.id
_entity.type
_entity.pdbx_description
1 polymer ?
#
loop_
_entity_poly.entity_id
_entity_poly.type
_entity_poly.pdbx_seq_one_letter_code
_entity_poly.pdbx_strand_id
1 'polypeptide(L)'
;EEDKEVMEILQGLKSLQVLTTEENGKKYYEEAIKLIDQSEYKMLMKVKDGDTNVQFLIKKEGNEVKELLLLVGGDEFVLLSIMGNINLKKISKLAKHMNIQGMEHLDKVEGEGEAN
;
A
#
# COMPACT_ATOMS: atom_id res chain seq x y z
N GLU A 1 -0.25 22.30 -11.24
CA GLU A 1 0.93 21.84 -10.47
C GLU A 1 0.78 20.39 -10.06
N GLU A 2 -0.41 19.96 -9.60
CA GLU A 2 -0.73 18.56 -9.26
C GLU A 2 -0.39 17.54 -10.36
N ASP A 3 -0.78 17.77 -11.62
CA ASP A 3 -0.48 16.85 -12.72
C ASP A 3 1.03 16.62 -12.94
N LYS A 4 1.87 17.63 -12.65
CA LYS A 4 3.32 17.50 -12.77
C LYS A 4 3.88 16.64 -11.64
N GLU A 5 3.38 16.83 -10.42
CA GLU A 5 3.81 16.04 -9.28
C GLU A 5 3.41 14.56 -9.44
N VAL A 6 2.19 14.28 -9.93
CA VAL A 6 1.76 12.92 -10.29
C VAL A 6 2.65 12.33 -11.38
N MET A 7 2.95 13.08 -12.44
CA MET A 7 3.83 12.60 -13.52
C MET A 7 5.24 12.28 -13.05
N GLU A 8 5.83 13.08 -12.15
CA GLU A 8 7.14 12.77 -11.55
C GLU A 8 7.12 11.49 -10.73
N ILE A 9 6.00 11.21 -10.05
CA ILE A 9 5.84 9.96 -9.29
C ILE A 9 5.79 8.78 -10.24
N LEU A 10 4.98 8.88 -11.30
CA LEU A 10 4.84 7.83 -12.32
C LEU A 10 6.17 7.51 -13.02
N GLN A 11 7.05 8.51 -13.24
CA GLN A 11 8.38 8.29 -13.81
C GLN A 11 9.30 7.43 -12.93
N GLY A 12 9.10 7.45 -11.61
CA GLY A 12 9.84 6.61 -10.66
C GLY A 12 9.28 5.21 -10.48
N LEU A 13 8.08 4.94 -11.03
CA LEU A 13 7.43 3.64 -10.96
C LEU A 13 7.94 2.73 -12.06
N LYS A 14 8.27 1.50 -11.68
CA LYS A 14 8.54 0.39 -12.59
C LYS A 14 7.27 -0.40 -12.89
N SER A 15 6.41 -0.58 -11.89
CA SER A 15 5.14 -1.28 -12.04
C SER A 15 4.09 -0.75 -11.07
N LEU A 16 2.86 -0.69 -11.55
CA LEU A 16 1.65 -0.42 -10.78
C LEU A 16 0.64 -1.52 -11.12
N GLN A 17 0.21 -2.28 -10.14
CA GLN A 17 -0.78 -3.35 -10.30
C GLN A 17 -1.90 -3.15 -9.30
N VAL A 18 -3.15 -3.25 -9.78
CA VAL A 18 -4.35 -3.16 -8.97
C VAL A 18 -5.18 -4.41 -9.22
N LEU A 19 -5.52 -5.12 -8.14
CA LEU A 19 -6.45 -6.23 -8.14
C LEU A 19 -7.60 -5.89 -7.19
N THR A 20 -8.83 -5.99 -7.66
CA THR A 20 -10.01 -5.66 -6.87
C THR A 20 -11.13 -6.69 -7.08
N THR A 21 -11.98 -6.87 -6.06
CA THR A 21 -13.24 -7.61 -6.14
C THR A 21 -14.24 -7.03 -5.14
N GLU A 22 -15.48 -6.89 -5.58
CA GLU A 22 -16.62 -6.46 -4.74
C GLU A 22 -17.25 -7.64 -3.99
N GLU A 23 -16.86 -8.87 -4.31
CA GLU A 23 -17.36 -10.08 -3.67
C GLU A 23 -16.31 -10.72 -2.75
N ASN A 24 -16.78 -11.19 -1.59
CA ASN A 24 -15.99 -11.95 -0.61
C ASN A 24 -14.70 -11.22 -0.17
N GLY A 25 -14.73 -9.90 -0.02
CA GLY A 25 -13.53 -9.09 0.24
C GLY A 25 -12.70 -9.57 1.42
N LYS A 26 -13.34 -9.83 2.57
CA LYS A 26 -12.67 -10.40 3.77
C LYS A 26 -11.92 -11.70 3.48
N LYS A 27 -12.52 -12.61 2.70
CA LYS A 27 -11.90 -13.90 2.36
C LYS A 27 -10.64 -13.70 1.52
N TYR A 28 -10.72 -12.89 0.48
CA TYR A 28 -9.56 -12.63 -0.39
C TYR A 28 -8.44 -11.86 0.32
N TYR A 29 -8.78 -10.96 1.23
CA TYR A 29 -7.79 -10.31 2.11
C TYR A 29 -7.03 -11.32 2.95
N GLU A 30 -7.74 -12.25 3.62
CA GLU A 30 -7.11 -13.28 4.44
C GLU A 30 -6.25 -14.26 3.61
N GLU A 31 -6.70 -14.62 2.41
CA GLU A 31 -5.92 -15.45 1.48
C GLU A 31 -4.65 -14.71 1.00
N ALA A 32 -4.78 -13.45 0.60
CA ALA A 32 -3.66 -12.65 0.13
C ALA A 32 -2.57 -12.50 1.20
N ILE A 33 -2.94 -12.23 2.46
CA ILE A 33 -1.98 -12.13 3.56
C ILE A 33 -1.21 -13.44 3.78
N LYS A 34 -1.85 -14.60 3.60
CA LYS A 34 -1.18 -15.90 3.75
C LYS A 34 -0.18 -16.18 2.63
N LEU A 35 -0.39 -15.61 1.45
CA LEU A 35 0.48 -15.79 0.29
C LEU A 35 1.69 -14.85 0.30
N ILE A 36 1.64 -13.75 1.04
CA ILE A 36 2.75 -12.80 1.12
C ILE A 36 3.90 -13.39 1.93
N ASP A 37 5.10 -13.41 1.33
CA ASP A 37 6.32 -13.84 1.99
C ASP A 37 6.77 -12.82 3.05
N GLN A 38 6.62 -13.17 4.32
CA GLN A 38 6.99 -12.32 5.46
C GLN A 38 8.51 -12.18 5.65
N SER A 39 9.32 -12.99 4.97
CA SER A 39 10.77 -12.83 4.96
C SER A 39 11.18 -11.63 4.09
N GLU A 40 10.49 -11.41 2.96
CA GLU A 40 10.74 -10.31 2.05
C GLU A 40 9.96 -9.04 2.40
N TYR A 41 8.71 -9.19 2.84
CA TYR A 41 7.83 -8.07 3.15
C TYR A 41 7.74 -7.83 4.65
N LYS A 42 7.85 -6.56 5.04
CA LYS A 42 7.64 -6.11 6.42
C LYS A 42 6.35 -5.31 6.51
N MET A 43 5.53 -5.64 7.51
CA MET A 43 4.37 -4.84 7.85
C MET A 43 4.84 -3.47 8.31
N LEU A 44 4.31 -2.44 7.68
CA LEU A 44 4.57 -1.05 8.03
C LEU A 44 3.44 -0.48 8.87
N MET A 45 2.19 -0.86 8.54
CA MET A 45 1.01 -0.42 9.28
C MET A 45 -0.12 -1.43 9.09
N LYS A 46 -0.94 -1.60 10.12
CA LYS A 46 -2.22 -2.28 10.04
C LYS A 46 -3.28 -1.48 10.78
N VAL A 47 -4.38 -1.20 10.10
CA VAL A 47 -5.53 -0.50 10.67
C VAL A 47 -6.75 -1.40 10.54
N LYS A 48 -7.59 -1.38 11.58
CA LYS A 48 -8.90 -1.99 11.56
C LYS A 48 -9.92 -0.92 11.91
N ASP A 49 -10.86 -0.69 11.02
CA ASP A 49 -11.99 0.23 11.25
C ASP A 49 -13.30 -0.51 10.94
N GLY A 50 -14.07 -0.79 11.99
CA GLY A 50 -15.22 -1.68 11.94
C GLY A 50 -14.87 -3.04 11.34
N ASP A 51 -15.48 -3.32 10.19
CA ASP A 51 -15.32 -4.56 9.42
C ASP A 51 -14.23 -4.50 8.34
N THR A 52 -13.64 -3.32 8.14
CA THR A 52 -12.58 -3.08 7.16
C THR A 52 -11.21 -3.23 7.80
N ASN A 53 -10.34 -3.98 7.14
CA ASN A 53 -8.94 -4.11 7.49
C ASN A 53 -8.08 -3.48 6.40
N VAL A 54 -7.11 -2.68 6.80
CA VAL A 54 -6.14 -2.06 5.90
C VAL A 54 -4.74 -2.48 6.36
N GLN A 55 -3.90 -2.92 5.42
CA GLN A 55 -2.53 -3.33 5.72
C GLN A 55 -1.57 -2.80 4.67
N PHE A 56 -0.52 -2.14 5.15
CA PHE A 56 0.61 -1.67 4.34
C PHE A 56 1.81 -2.58 4.60
N LEU A 57 2.41 -3.09 3.53
CA LEU A 57 3.65 -3.85 3.60
C LEU A 57 4.68 -3.28 2.64
N ILE A 58 5.95 -3.36 3.02
CA ILE A 58 7.06 -2.89 2.20
C ILE A 58 8.10 -3.98 2.01
N LYS A 59 8.67 -4.04 0.81
CA LYS A 59 9.91 -4.76 0.53
C LYS A 59 11.04 -3.75 0.41
N LYS A 60 12.13 -3.96 1.14
CA LYS A 60 13.32 -3.11 1.11
C LYS A 60 14.50 -3.82 0.47
N GLU A 61 15.35 -3.05 -0.19
CA GLU A 61 16.70 -3.45 -0.58
C GLU A 61 17.68 -2.44 0.04
N GLY A 62 18.41 -2.87 1.07
CA GLY A 62 19.13 -1.93 1.94
C GLY A 62 18.15 -0.98 2.65
N ASN A 63 18.37 0.32 2.48
CA ASN A 63 17.50 1.37 3.05
C ASN A 63 16.39 1.84 2.10
N GLU A 64 16.38 1.36 0.87
CA GLU A 64 15.43 1.80 -0.14
C GLU A 64 14.18 0.91 -0.17
N VAL A 65 13.00 1.52 -0.20
CA VAL A 65 11.74 0.80 -0.44
C VAL A 65 11.64 0.51 -1.94
N LYS A 66 11.58 -0.77 -2.28
CA LYS A 66 11.48 -1.24 -3.67
C LYS A 66 10.06 -1.61 -4.07
N GLU A 67 9.27 -2.06 -3.11
CA GLU A 67 7.86 -2.40 -3.34
C GLU A 67 7.00 -1.99 -2.15
N LEU A 68 5.81 -1.45 -2.43
CA LEU A 68 4.76 -1.17 -1.47
C LEU A 68 3.53 -1.98 -1.86
N LEU A 69 3.03 -2.76 -0.92
CA LEU A 69 1.73 -3.41 -1.00
C LEU A 69 0.74 -2.68 -0.08
N LEU A 70 -0.43 -2.39 -0.62
CA LEU A 70 -1.61 -2.01 0.14
C LEU A 70 -2.65 -3.11 -0.03
N LEU A 71 -3.19 -3.59 1.09
CA LEU A 71 -4.32 -4.51 1.12
C LEU A 71 -5.46 -3.87 1.90
N VAL A 72 -6.63 -3.83 1.29
CA VAL A 72 -7.89 -3.43 1.92
C VAL A 72 -8.82 -4.62 1.85
N GLY A 73 -9.45 -4.97 2.97
CA GLY A 73 -10.37 -6.10 3.06
C GLY A 73 -11.56 -5.78 3.94
N GLY A 74 -12.75 -5.83 3.37
CA GLY A 74 -14.04 -5.63 4.02
C GLY A 74 -15.12 -6.22 3.13
N ASP A 75 -16.11 -5.41 2.76
CA ASP A 75 -17.11 -5.81 1.76
C ASP A 75 -16.43 -6.06 0.40
N GLU A 76 -15.52 -5.17 0.02
CA GLU A 76 -14.61 -5.36 -1.12
C GLU A 76 -13.19 -5.75 -0.68
N PHE A 77 -12.41 -6.26 -1.64
CA PHE A 77 -10.98 -6.47 -1.50
C PHE A 77 -10.25 -5.64 -2.54
N VAL A 78 -9.20 -4.94 -2.10
CA VAL A 78 -8.26 -4.23 -2.96
C VAL A 78 -6.85 -4.66 -2.58
N LEU A 79 -6.08 -5.08 -3.58
CA LEU A 79 -4.63 -5.20 -3.52
C LEU A 79 -4.03 -4.23 -4.52
N LEU A 80 -3.17 -3.36 -4.02
CA LEU A 80 -2.37 -2.44 -4.81
C LEU A 80 -0.89 -2.80 -4.59
N SER A 81 -0.18 -3.11 -5.67
CA SER A 81 1.28 -3.24 -5.68
C SER A 81 1.89 -2.11 -6.48
N ILE A 82 2.88 -1.46 -5.88
CA ILE A 82 3.69 -0.42 -6.50
C ILE A 82 5.14 -0.86 -6.37
N MET A 83 5.85 -1.01 -7.49
CA MET A 83 7.27 -1.35 -7.53
C MET A 83 8.06 -0.23 -8.20
N GLY A 84 9.21 0.14 -7.64
CA GLY A 84 10.10 1.17 -8.18
C GLY A 84 11.09 1.70 -7.15
N ASN A 85 11.65 2.88 -7.40
CA ASN A 85 12.40 3.60 -6.37
C ASN A 85 11.42 4.46 -5.58
N ILE A 86 10.87 3.88 -4.52
CA ILE A 86 9.67 4.41 -3.87
C ILE A 86 10.04 5.41 -2.78
N ASN A 87 9.53 6.62 -2.93
CA ASN A 87 9.39 7.56 -1.82
C ASN A 87 7.97 7.46 -1.27
N LEU A 88 7.82 6.91 -0.06
CA LEU A 88 6.51 6.68 0.57
C LEU A 88 5.65 7.94 0.67
N LYS A 89 6.27 9.12 0.89
CA LYS A 89 5.55 10.41 0.95
C LYS A 89 4.92 10.78 -0.38
N LYS A 90 5.64 10.50 -1.46
CA LYS A 90 5.15 10.72 -2.82
C LYS A 90 4.01 9.74 -3.15
N ILE A 91 4.12 8.49 -2.71
CA ILE A 91 3.07 7.49 -2.93
C ILE A 91 1.79 7.79 -2.14
N SER A 92 1.88 8.30 -0.91
CA SER A 92 0.67 8.70 -0.16
C SER A 92 -0.10 9.81 -0.89
N LYS A 93 0.60 10.74 -1.54
CA LYS A 93 -0.03 11.74 -2.42
C LYS A 93 -0.69 11.10 -3.65
N LEU A 94 -0.02 10.21 -4.37
CA LEU A 94 -0.61 9.53 -5.53
C LEU A 94 -1.88 8.77 -5.16
N ALA A 95 -1.84 8.04 -4.05
CA ALA A 95 -2.96 7.21 -3.60
C ALA A 95 -4.22 8.01 -3.26
N LYS A 96 -4.07 9.21 -2.69
CA LYS A 96 -5.19 10.14 -2.46
C LYS A 96 -5.91 10.51 -3.76
N HIS A 97 -5.18 10.61 -4.88
CA HIS A 97 -5.77 10.89 -6.18
C HIS A 97 -6.48 9.67 -6.79
N MET A 98 -6.12 8.46 -6.37
CA MET A 98 -6.74 7.22 -6.86
C MET A 98 -8.05 6.85 -6.13
N ASN A 99 -8.46 7.64 -5.12
CA ASN A 99 -9.68 7.45 -4.33
C ASN A 99 -9.84 6.03 -3.74
N ILE A 100 -8.74 5.44 -3.28
CA ILE A 100 -8.74 4.11 -2.65
C ILE A 100 -9.05 4.24 -1.17
N GLN A 101 -10.08 3.54 -0.69
CA GLN A 101 -10.48 3.52 0.71
C GLN A 101 -9.35 2.99 1.62
N GLY A 102 -9.05 3.67 2.72
CA GLY A 102 -8.01 3.27 3.69
C GLY A 102 -6.63 3.88 3.46
N MET A 103 -6.42 4.61 2.36
CA MET A 103 -5.14 5.26 2.03
C MET A 103 -4.84 6.50 2.86
N GLU A 104 -5.85 7.13 3.44
CA GLU A 104 -5.73 8.21 4.42
C GLU A 104 -4.92 7.82 5.67
N HIS A 105 -4.73 6.52 5.90
CA HIS A 105 -3.92 6.02 7.01
C HIS A 105 -2.42 6.02 6.71
N LEU A 106 -2.01 6.01 5.44
CA LEU A 106 -0.59 5.98 5.07
C LEU A 106 0.17 7.23 5.57
N ASP A 107 -0.49 8.39 5.63
CA ASP A 107 0.12 9.61 6.17
C ASP A 107 0.53 9.48 7.65
N LYS A 108 -0.06 8.55 8.39
CA LYS A 108 0.24 8.33 9.82
C LYS A 108 1.53 7.53 10.05
N VAL A 109 2.04 6.87 9.01
CA VAL A 109 3.22 6.02 9.08
C VAL A 109 4.52 6.83 9.29
N GLU A 110 4.48 8.14 9.04
CA GLU A 110 5.65 9.02 9.17
C GLU A 110 6.26 9.09 10.58
N GLY A 111 5.61 8.53 11.61
CA GLY A 111 6.07 8.56 13.00
C GLY A 111 6.76 7.29 13.54
N GLU A 112 6.64 6.12 12.88
CA GLU A 112 7.07 4.84 13.47
C GLU A 112 8.33 4.23 12.83
N GLY A 113 8.90 4.90 11.82
CA GLY A 113 10.12 4.46 11.13
C GLY A 113 11.43 4.58 11.93
N GLU A 114 11.39 5.12 13.15
CA GLU A 114 12.57 5.28 14.04
C GLU A 114 12.46 4.55 15.38
N ALA A 115 11.42 3.74 15.63
CA ALA A 115 11.29 3.02 16.89
C ALA A 115 11.08 1.53 16.64
N ASN A 116 12.18 0.82 16.39
CA ASN A 116 12.56 -0.47 16.99
C ASN A 116 13.84 -1.02 16.35
#